data_AF-A0A354HSB3-F1
#
_entry.id   AF-A0A354HSB3-F1
#
_cell.length_a   1.000
_cell.length_b   1.000
_cell.length_c   1.000
_cell.angle_alpha   90.00
_cell.angle_beta   90.00
_cell.angle_gamma   90.00
#
_symmetry.space_group_name_H-M   'P 1'
#
loop_
_entity.id
_entity.type
_entity.pdbx_description
1 polymer ?
#
loop_
_entity_poly.entity_id
_entity_poly.type
_entity_poly.pdbx_seq_one_letter_code
_entity_poly.pdbx_strand_id
1 'polypeptide(L)'
;MDKMRFESTDIIDKNIKKISQLFPGIVIEGKVNFDLLRSLLGDEVHGDEAYEFTWVGKGAAIAEAGRPIRKTLLPCKEESKNWDTTENLYIEGDNLDVLKLLQESYLGKVKMIYIDP
;
A
#
# COMPACT_ATOMS: atom_id res chain seq x y z
N MET A 1 -25.47 11.34 -0.10
CA MET A 1 -24.32 11.87 0.66
C MET A 1 -23.24 10.82 0.60
N ASP A 2 -22.15 11.11 -0.10
CA ASP A 2 -21.00 10.21 -0.19
C ASP A 2 -20.35 10.18 1.20
N LYS A 3 -20.31 9.01 1.85
CA LYS A 3 -19.75 8.89 3.20
C LYS A 3 -18.23 9.00 3.09
N MET A 4 -17.64 10.04 3.69
CA MET A 4 -16.18 10.14 3.84
C MET A 4 -15.66 8.88 4.55
N ARG A 5 -14.81 8.12 3.85
CA ARG A 5 -14.10 6.97 4.44
C ARG A 5 -12.89 7.50 5.20
N PHE A 6 -12.85 7.28 6.52
CA PHE A 6 -11.73 7.66 7.40
C PHE A 6 -10.69 6.54 7.51
N GLU A 7 -10.31 5.94 6.38
CA GLU A 7 -9.32 4.87 6.31
C GLU A 7 -8.39 5.13 5.13
N SER A 8 -7.12 4.74 5.27
CA SER A 8 -6.17 4.79 4.15
C SER A 8 -6.65 3.94 2.97
N THR A 9 -6.24 4.25 1.74
CA THR A 9 -6.62 3.43 0.58
C THR A 9 -6.27 1.96 0.76
N ASP A 10 -7.21 1.08 0.44
CA ASP A 10 -6.96 -0.34 0.35
C ASP A 10 -6.17 -0.63 -0.94
N ILE A 11 -4.93 -1.10 -0.77
CA ILE A 11 -4.01 -1.41 -1.87
C ILE A 11 -4.57 -2.57 -2.72
N ILE A 12 -5.27 -3.51 -2.10
CA ILE A 12 -5.88 -4.66 -2.78
C ILE A 12 -6.98 -4.16 -3.72
N ASP A 13 -7.89 -3.31 -3.22
CA ASP A 13 -8.94 -2.69 -4.06
C ASP A 13 -8.35 -1.85 -5.19
N LYS A 14 -7.27 -1.11 -4.93
CA LYS A 14 -6.57 -0.33 -5.95
C LYS A 14 -5.98 -1.22 -7.03
N ASN A 15 -5.40 -2.36 -6.66
CA ASN A 15 -4.86 -3.33 -7.60
C ASN A 15 -5.98 -3.98 -8.43
N ILE A 16 -7.09 -4.39 -7.80
CA ILE A 16 -8.26 -4.94 -8.50
C ILE A 16 -8.80 -3.92 -9.52
N LYS A 17 -8.91 -2.64 -9.15
CA LYS A 17 -9.34 -1.57 -10.06
C LYS A 17 -8.39 -1.41 -11.25
N LYS A 18 -7.08 -1.40 -11.02
CA LYS A 18 -6.08 -1.32 -12.11
C LYS A 18 -6.18 -2.52 -13.06
N ILE A 19 -6.31 -3.73 -12.51
CA ILE A 19 -6.46 -4.95 -13.31
C ILE A 19 -7.74 -4.87 -14.16
N SER A 20 -8.86 -4.43 -13.58
CA SER A 20 -10.12 -4.23 -14.31
C SER A 20 -10.01 -3.19 -15.44
N GLN A 21 -9.21 -2.14 -15.26
CA GLN A 21 -8.94 -1.14 -16.31
C GLN A 21 -8.10 -1.70 -17.46
N LEU A 22 -7.11 -2.55 -17.16
CA LEU A 22 -6.24 -3.16 -18.17
C LEU A 22 -6.91 -4.32 -18.89
N PHE A 23 -7.72 -5.11 -18.19
CA PHE A 23 -8.41 -6.30 -18.69
C PHE A 23 -9.90 -6.24 -18.35
N PRO A 24 -10.71 -5.52 -19.14
CA PRO A 24 -12.15 -5.42 -18.90
C PRO A 24 -12.83 -6.79 -18.88
N GLY A 25 -13.75 -7.01 -17.93
CA GLY A 25 -14.48 -8.27 -17.77
C GLY A 25 -13.73 -9.36 -16.99
N ILE A 26 -12.49 -9.12 -16.57
CA ILE A 26 -11.73 -10.08 -15.77
C ILE A 26 -12.14 -10.13 -14.30
N VAL A 27 -12.66 -9.01 -13.78
CA VAL A 27 -13.10 -8.90 -12.39
C VAL A 27 -14.60 -9.18 -12.33
N ILE A 28 -14.98 -10.25 -11.64
CA ILE A 28 -16.36 -10.65 -11.42
C ILE A 28 -16.62 -10.60 -9.91
N GLU A 29 -17.66 -9.86 -9.50
CA GLU A 29 -18.02 -9.69 -8.08
C GLU A 29 -16.84 -9.22 -7.19
N GLY A 30 -15.96 -8.39 -7.73
CA GLY A 30 -14.77 -7.88 -7.02
C GLY A 30 -13.62 -8.88 -6.92
N LYS A 31 -13.71 -10.06 -7.54
CA LYS A 31 -12.63 -11.05 -7.59
C LYS A 31 -12.06 -11.16 -9.00
N VAL A 32 -10.74 -11.31 -9.09
CA VAL A 32 -10.05 -11.51 -10.37
C VAL A 32 -10.23 -12.96 -10.83
N ASN A 33 -10.77 -13.16 -12.04
CA ASN A 33 -10.81 -14.47 -12.69
C ASN A 33 -9.43 -14.78 -13.27
N PHE A 34 -8.64 -15.55 -12.52
CA PHE A 34 -7.27 -15.89 -12.92
C PHE A 34 -7.21 -16.81 -14.14
N ASP A 35 -8.21 -17.66 -14.38
CA ASP A 35 -8.23 -18.55 -15.54
C ASP A 35 -8.39 -17.74 -16.85
N LEU A 36 -9.33 -16.79 -16.84
CA LEU A 36 -9.48 -15.85 -17.95
C LEU A 36 -8.23 -14.96 -18.11
N LEU A 37 -7.60 -14.57 -17.01
CA LEU A 37 -6.42 -13.69 -17.07
C LEU A 37 -5.23 -14.41 -17.70
N ARG A 38 -5.03 -15.68 -17.33
CA ARG A 38 -4.03 -16.55 -17.97
C ARG A 38 -4.30 -16.70 -19.46
N SER A 39 -5.55 -16.97 -19.85
CA SER A 39 -5.94 -17.09 -21.26
C SER A 39 -5.64 -15.82 -22.07
N LEU A 40 -5.79 -14.63 -21.47
CA LEU A 40 -5.49 -13.34 -22.13
C LEU A 40 -3.98 -13.03 -22.19
N LEU A 41 -3.21 -13.49 -21.20
CA LEU A 41 -1.76 -13.24 -21.12
C LEU A 41 -0.92 -14.29 -21.88
N GLY A 42 -1.51 -15.44 -22.22
CA GLY A 42 -0.82 -16.58 -22.84
C GLY A 42 -0.29 -17.58 -21.80
N ASP A 43 -0.12 -18.84 -22.19
CA ASP A 43 0.28 -19.95 -21.30
C ASP A 43 1.80 -19.99 -20.96
N GLU A 44 2.61 -19.10 -21.53
CA GLU A 44 4.06 -19.02 -21.22
C GLU A 44 4.39 -18.46 -19.82
N VAL A 45 3.38 -18.20 -18.97
CA VAL A 45 3.57 -17.61 -17.63
C VAL A 45 3.89 -18.68 -16.57
N HIS A 46 4.10 -19.94 -16.95
CA HIS A 46 4.58 -20.99 -16.06
C HIS A 46 5.96 -21.50 -16.50
N GLY A 47 7.00 -20.91 -15.92
CA GLY A 47 8.20 -21.66 -15.58
C GLY A 47 7.97 -22.32 -14.23
N ASP A 48 8.08 -23.66 -14.16
CA ASP A 48 7.99 -24.43 -12.90
C ASP A 48 9.04 -24.00 -11.85
N GLU A 49 10.07 -23.27 -12.28
CA GLU A 49 11.16 -22.76 -11.45
C GLU A 49 11.06 -21.24 -11.27
N ALA A 50 10.03 -20.77 -10.56
CA ALA A 50 10.05 -19.42 -10.01
C ALA A 50 11.00 -19.40 -8.80
N TYR A 51 12.21 -18.85 -8.96
CA TYR A 51 13.14 -18.68 -7.85
C TYR A 51 12.58 -17.62 -6.88
N GLU A 52 11.80 -18.08 -5.90
CA GLU A 52 11.13 -17.21 -4.93
C GLU A 52 11.76 -17.36 -3.54
N PHE A 53 12.13 -16.24 -2.92
CA PHE A 53 12.53 -16.22 -1.52
C PHE A 53 11.28 -16.42 -0.64
N THR A 54 11.18 -17.57 0.03
CA THR A 54 10.06 -17.93 0.91
C THR A 54 10.54 -18.11 2.35
N TRP A 55 9.71 -17.70 3.31
CA TRP A 55 9.95 -17.86 4.74
C TRP A 55 8.63 -17.95 5.50
N VAL A 56 8.67 -18.51 6.70
CA VAL A 56 7.48 -18.60 7.57
C VAL A 56 6.99 -17.19 7.92
N GLY A 57 5.73 -16.90 7.63
CA GLY A 57 5.12 -15.59 7.89
C GLY A 57 5.15 -14.60 6.72
N LYS A 58 5.75 -14.93 5.57
CA LYS A 58 5.76 -14.07 4.36
C LYS A 58 4.36 -13.57 3.98
N GLY A 59 3.38 -14.49 3.92
CA GLY A 59 2.01 -14.14 3.56
C GLY A 59 1.34 -13.20 4.58
N ALA A 60 1.57 -13.42 5.87
CA ALA A 60 1.07 -12.55 6.92
C ALA A 60 1.69 -11.14 6.87
N ALA A 61 2.99 -11.04 6.59
CA ALA A 61 3.68 -9.76 6.43
C ALA A 61 3.14 -8.95 5.24
N ILE A 62 2.89 -9.62 4.09
CA ILE A 62 2.27 -8.98 2.91
C ILE A 62 0.86 -8.50 3.23
N ALA A 63 0.05 -9.34 3.90
CA ALA A 63 -1.31 -8.98 4.29
C ALA A 63 -1.34 -7.80 5.26
N GLU A 64 -0.42 -7.75 6.22
CA GLU A 64 -0.32 -6.64 7.18
C GLU A 64 0.11 -5.35 6.48
N ALA A 65 1.09 -5.38 5.59
CA ALA A 65 1.50 -4.21 4.81
C ALA A 65 0.34 -3.63 3.97
N GLY A 66 -0.53 -4.49 3.43
CA GLY A 66 -1.71 -4.10 2.64
C GLY A 66 -2.92 -3.66 3.46
N ARG A 67 -2.97 -3.93 4.77
CA ARG A 67 -4.13 -3.65 5.60
C ARG A 67 -4.35 -2.13 5.76
N PRO A 68 -5.57 -1.62 5.51
CA PRO A 68 -5.93 -0.23 5.76
C PRO A 68 -5.71 0.19 7.22
N ILE A 69 -5.29 1.44 7.44
CA ILE A 69 -5.11 2.02 8.77
C ILE A 69 -6.21 3.06 9.07
N ARG A 70 -6.65 3.12 10.34
CA ARG A 70 -7.66 4.06 10.87
C ARG A 70 -7.11 4.95 11.97
N LYS A 71 -5.81 5.26 11.91
CA LYS A 71 -5.15 6.20 12.82
C LYS A 71 -5.04 7.57 12.16
N THR A 72 -4.69 8.59 12.94
CA THR A 72 -4.41 9.94 12.45
C THR A 72 -3.18 10.50 13.16
N LEU A 73 -2.48 11.43 12.51
CA LEU A 73 -1.39 12.18 13.13
C LEU A 73 -1.98 13.29 14.00
N LEU A 74 -1.45 13.45 15.21
CA LEU A 74 -1.81 14.53 16.12
C LEU A 74 -0.69 15.59 16.14
N PRO A 75 -0.97 16.85 15.76
CA PRO A 75 -0.01 17.93 15.87
C PRO A 75 0.41 18.24 17.32
N CYS A 76 1.71 18.27 17.60
CA CYS A 76 2.26 18.65 18.91
C CYS A 76 3.00 19.99 18.84
N LYS A 77 2.27 21.11 18.82
CA LYS A 77 2.85 22.45 18.62
C LYS A 77 3.83 22.86 19.72
N GLU A 78 3.49 22.57 20.98
CA GLU A 78 4.29 22.96 22.15
C GLU A 78 5.69 22.31 22.17
N GLU A 79 5.80 21.10 21.61
CA GLU A 79 7.06 20.35 21.53
C GLU A 79 7.81 20.59 20.22
N SER A 80 7.20 21.34 19.30
CA SER A 80 7.77 21.60 17.98
C SER A 80 8.66 22.83 17.98
N LYS A 81 9.76 22.75 17.24
CA LYS A 81 10.63 23.91 16.98
C LYS A 81 10.24 24.55 15.66
N ASN A 82 10.12 25.88 15.65
CA ASN A 82 9.84 26.67 14.44
C ASN A 82 8.58 26.21 13.69
N TRP A 83 7.49 25.92 14.42
CA TRP A 83 6.26 25.29 13.92
C TRP A 83 5.78 25.82 12.55
N ASP A 84 5.71 27.15 12.37
CA ASP A 84 5.17 27.76 11.15
C ASP A 84 6.17 27.85 9.98
N THR A 85 7.45 27.54 10.20
CA THR A 85 8.53 27.77 9.21
C THR A 85 9.41 26.56 8.92
N THR A 86 9.40 25.53 9.79
CA THR A 86 10.18 24.32 9.55
C THR A 86 9.58 23.48 8.43
N GLU A 87 10.41 23.00 7.52
CA GLU A 87 10.04 22.01 6.51
C GLU A 87 10.35 20.56 6.96
N ASN A 88 10.81 20.40 8.21
CA ASN A 88 11.21 19.12 8.77
C ASN A 88 10.11 18.56 9.68
N LEU A 89 9.90 17.25 9.62
CA LEU A 89 8.92 16.52 10.43
C LEU A 89 9.62 15.49 11.30
N TYR A 90 9.22 15.43 12.56
CA TYR A 90 9.50 14.32 13.46
C TYR A 90 8.16 13.69 13.84
N ILE A 91 8.06 12.36 13.75
CA ILE A 91 6.83 11.63 14.00
C ILE A 91 7.15 10.50 14.98
N GLU A 92 6.42 10.45 16.09
CA GLU A 92 6.54 9.40 17.09
C GLU A 92 5.44 8.34 16.88
N GLY A 93 5.82 7.07 16.88
CA GLY A 93 4.90 5.94 16.75
C GLY A 93 5.54 4.71 16.11
N ASP A 94 4.72 3.70 15.85
CA ASP A 94 5.11 2.53 15.07
C ASP A 94 5.40 2.94 13.62
N ASN A 95 6.54 2.51 13.09
CA ASN A 95 7.03 2.96 11.79
C ASN A 95 6.14 2.48 10.63
N LEU A 96 5.58 1.28 10.69
CA LEU A 96 4.71 0.76 9.64
C LEU A 96 3.41 1.56 9.59
N ASP A 97 2.84 1.88 10.75
CA ASP A 97 1.65 2.72 10.83
C ASP A 97 1.90 4.13 10.29
N VAL A 98 3.02 4.76 10.65
CA VAL A 98 3.40 6.08 10.16
C VAL A 98 3.57 6.06 8.64
N LEU A 99 4.26 5.06 8.10
CA LEU A 99 4.47 4.93 6.66
C LEU A 99 3.15 4.74 5.90
N LYS A 100 2.19 3.99 6.45
CA LYS A 100 0.84 3.85 5.89
C LYS A 100 0.09 5.19 5.85
N LEU A 101 0.21 6.00 6.90
CA LEU A 101 -0.42 7.33 6.95
C LEU A 101 0.21 8.32 5.96
N LEU A 102 1.52 8.28 5.77
CA LEU A 102 2.24 9.16 4.84
C LEU A 102 2.10 8.72 3.37
N GLN A 103 1.67 7.48 3.12
CA GLN A 103 1.70 6.85 1.80
C GLN A 103 1.05 7.73 0.72
N GLU A 104 -0.17 8.23 0.92
CA GLU A 104 -0.87 9.00 -0.11
C GLU A 104 -0.23 10.37 -0.36
N SER A 105 0.12 11.09 0.71
CA SER A 105 0.64 12.45 0.63
C SER A 105 2.06 12.54 0.09
N TYR A 106 2.88 11.51 0.33
CA TYR A 106 4.31 11.48 0.00
C TYR A 106 4.70 10.46 -1.07
N LEU A 107 3.73 9.80 -1.71
CA LEU A 107 4.00 8.82 -2.77
C LEU A 107 4.91 9.40 -3.86
N GLY A 108 6.07 8.77 -4.08
CA GLY A 108 7.02 9.18 -5.11
C GLY A 108 7.73 10.52 -4.85
N LYS A 109 7.59 11.11 -3.65
CA LYS A 109 8.22 12.40 -3.30
C LYS A 109 9.53 12.26 -2.50
N VAL A 110 9.81 11.08 -1.95
CA VAL A 110 11.00 10.83 -1.11
C VAL A 110 12.21 10.55 -2.00
N LYS A 111 13.26 11.36 -1.89
CA LYS A 111 14.49 11.26 -2.70
C LYS A 111 15.47 10.20 -2.17
N MET A 112 15.57 10.06 -0.86
CA MET A 112 16.53 9.18 -0.19
C MET A 112 15.92 8.66 1.11
N ILE A 113 16.18 7.39 1.42
CA ILE A 113 15.80 6.74 2.68
C ILE A 113 17.09 6.21 3.30
N TYR A 114 17.32 6.55 4.57
CA TYR A 114 18.39 5.99 5.40
C TYR A 114 17.74 5.35 6.62
N ILE A 115 18.05 4.07 6.87
CA ILE A 115 17.54 3.29 8.00
C ILE A 115 18.69 2.49 8.61
N ASP A 116 18.70 2.40 9.93
CA ASP A 116 19.56 1.51 10.72
C ASP A 116 18.62 0.58 11.53
N PRO A 117 18.15 -0.51 10.88
CA PRO A 117 17.04 -1.34 11.39
C PRO A 117 17.45 -2.34 12.49
#